data_AF-A0AA39JH91-F1
#
_entry.id   AF-A0AA39JH91-F1
#
_cell.length_a   1.000
_cell.length_b   1.000
_cell.length_c   1.000
_cell.angle_alpha   90.00
_cell.angle_beta   90.00
_cell.angle_gamma   90.00
#
_symmetry.space_group_name_H-M   'P 1'
#
loop_
_entity.id
_entity.type
_entity.pdbx_description
1 polymer ?
#
loop_
_entity_poly.entity_id
_entity_poly.type
_entity_poly.pdbx_seq_one_letter_code
_entity_poly.pdbx_strand_id
1 'polypeptide(L)'
;IEDFLRRFKEEVKYCGELLQQHSHQDICFKYGHQTCQFLFLHEYIGHSYYDKETQSVIMACRDVLINYFNDFILVFCRHNHDMKCILSGRSCKAAMFYITDYIMKMSLKTYEMLSLM
;
A
#
# COMPACT_ATOMS: atom_id res chain seq x y z
N ILE A 1 20.36 -12.89 -21.32
CA ILE A 1 19.03 -12.83 -20.66
C ILE A 1 19.11 -13.38 -19.23
N GLU A 2 19.67 -14.57 -19.03
CA GLU A 2 19.83 -15.15 -17.69
C GLU A 2 20.61 -14.27 -16.70
N ASP A 3 21.74 -13.70 -17.12
CA ASP A 3 22.52 -12.79 -16.25
C ASP A 3 21.73 -11.55 -15.85
N PHE A 4 20.95 -10.98 -16.78
CA PHE A 4 20.06 -9.86 -16.48
C PHE A 4 19.01 -10.24 -15.44
N LEU A 5 18.33 -11.38 -15.60
CA LEU A 5 17.30 -11.84 -14.66
C LEU A 5 17.89 -12.10 -13.27
N ARG A 6 19.10 -12.64 -13.20
CA ARG A 6 19.82 -12.86 -11.93
C ARG A 6 20.11 -11.52 -11.23
N ARG A 7 20.76 -10.59 -11.94
CA ARG A 7 21.05 -9.24 -11.40
C ARG A 7 19.79 -8.49 -11.03
N PHE A 8 18.74 -8.59 -11.83
CA PHE A 8 17.45 -7.94 -11.54
C PHE A 8 16.85 -8.43 -10.22
N LYS A 9 16.86 -9.75 -9.97
CA LYS A 9 16.40 -10.30 -8.68
C LYS A 9 17.25 -9.83 -7.50
N GLU A 10 18.57 -9.76 -7.69
CA GLU A 10 19.49 -9.22 -6.67
C GLU A 10 19.18 -7.74 -6.37
N GLU A 11 18.93 -6.93 -7.40
CA GLU A 11 18.55 -5.52 -7.27
C GLU A 11 17.17 -5.35 -6.61
N VAL A 12 16.19 -6.17 -6.96
CA VAL A 12 14.86 -6.17 -6.31
C VAL A 12 15.01 -6.42 -4.82
N LYS A 13 15.77 -7.45 -4.43
CA LYS A 13 16.02 -7.78 -3.03
C LYS A 13 16.70 -6.62 -2.30
N TYR A 14 17.81 -6.13 -2.86
CA TYR A 14 18.56 -5.02 -2.28
C TYR A 14 17.70 -3.77 -2.10
N CYS A 15 16.94 -3.38 -3.13
CA CYS A 15 16.07 -2.21 -3.06
C CYS A 15 14.88 -2.43 -2.11
N GLY A 16 14.35 -3.66 -2.02
CA GLY A 16 13.23 -3.99 -1.14
C GLY A 16 13.60 -3.83 0.32
N GLU A 17 14.73 -4.44 0.71
CA GLU A 17 15.28 -4.33 2.06
C GLU A 17 15.67 -2.88 2.41
N LEU A 18 16.30 -2.16 1.48
CA LEU A 18 16.78 -0.80 1.74
C LEU A 18 15.67 0.26 1.77
N LEU A 19 14.66 0.14 0.89
CA LEU A 19 13.73 1.24 0.61
C LEU A 19 12.28 0.97 1.01
N GLN A 20 11.87 -0.30 1.09
CA GLN A 20 10.47 -0.67 1.36
C GLN A 20 10.25 -1.18 2.78
N GLN A 21 11.33 -1.48 3.52
CA GLN A 21 11.25 -1.93 4.89
C GLN A 21 10.88 -0.77 5.83
N HIS A 22 9.80 -0.95 6.56
CA HIS A 22 9.35 -0.04 7.60
C HIS A 22 10.13 -0.29 8.89
N SER A 23 10.58 0.80 9.51
CA SER A 23 11.06 0.83 10.88
C SER A 23 10.30 1.91 11.63
N HIS A 24 9.77 1.57 12.79
CA HIS A 24 9.01 2.52 13.59
C HIS A 24 9.91 3.68 14.01
N GLN A 25 9.39 4.88 13.82
CA GLN A 25 10.01 6.15 14.20
C GLN A 25 8.96 7.03 14.86
N ASP A 26 9.36 8.11 15.53
CA ASP A 26 8.45 9.04 16.22
C ASP A 26 7.33 9.57 15.33
N ILE A 27 7.61 9.73 14.02
CA ILE A 27 6.62 10.13 13.03
C ILE A 27 5.42 9.18 12.97
N CYS A 28 5.60 7.89 13.27
CA CYS A 28 4.54 6.88 13.24
C CYS A 28 3.44 7.15 14.27
N PHE A 29 3.78 7.85 15.36
CA PHE A 29 2.91 8.14 16.49
C PHE A 29 2.59 9.64 16.58
N LYS A 30 2.96 10.40 15.54
CA LYS A 30 2.66 11.83 15.48
C LYS A 30 1.14 12.04 15.56
N TYR A 31 0.75 13.19 16.10
CA TYR A 31 -0.66 13.58 16.26
C TYR A 31 -1.47 12.68 17.20
N GLY A 32 -0.80 11.97 18.13
CA GLY A 32 -1.47 11.16 19.15
C GLY A 32 -1.93 9.80 18.65
N HIS A 33 -1.41 9.33 17.52
CA HIS A 33 -1.66 7.98 17.03
C HIS A 33 -1.11 6.95 18.02
N GLN A 34 -1.99 6.07 18.53
CA GLN A 34 -1.59 4.97 19.45
C GLN A 34 -0.92 3.81 18.73
N THR A 35 -1.18 3.66 17.43
CA THR A 35 -0.59 2.66 16.54
C THR A 35 0.10 3.36 15.37
N CYS A 36 0.95 2.65 14.62
CA CYS A 36 1.63 3.24 13.48
C CYS A 36 0.62 3.87 12.50
N GLN A 37 0.72 5.17 12.26
CA GLN A 37 -0.17 5.89 11.34
C GLN A 37 -0.06 5.37 9.89
N PHE A 38 1.04 4.70 9.55
CA PHE A 38 1.25 4.05 8.25
C PHE A 38 0.64 2.63 8.17
N LEU A 39 -0.09 2.20 9.21
CA LEU A 39 -0.82 0.93 9.26
C LEU A 39 0.08 -0.31 9.21
N PHE A 40 1.26 -0.21 9.81
CA PHE A 40 2.09 -1.36 10.17
C PHE A 40 1.69 -1.92 11.54
N LEU A 41 1.75 -3.22 11.81
CA LEU A 41 2.15 -4.31 10.90
C LEU A 41 1.06 -4.64 9.87
N HIS A 42 1.45 -4.99 8.65
CA HIS A 42 0.51 -5.56 7.68
C HIS A 42 0.04 -6.95 8.12
N GLU A 43 -1.07 -7.41 7.55
CA GLU A 43 -1.52 -8.79 7.73
C GLU A 43 -0.62 -9.75 6.96
N TYR A 44 -0.19 -10.83 7.59
CA TYR A 44 0.57 -11.88 6.92
C TYR A 44 -0.35 -12.72 6.02
N ILE A 45 -0.09 -12.70 4.71
CA ILE A 45 -0.82 -13.46 3.70
C ILE A 45 0.16 -14.34 2.92
N GLY A 46 0.14 -15.65 3.14
CA GLY A 46 1.11 -16.57 2.52
C GLY A 46 1.02 -16.69 1.00
N HIS A 47 -0.20 -16.56 0.45
CA HIS A 47 -0.49 -16.65 -0.98
C HIS A 47 -1.63 -15.70 -1.37
N SER A 48 -1.55 -15.13 -2.57
CA SER A 48 -2.63 -14.29 -3.09
C SER A 48 -3.88 -15.12 -3.37
N TYR A 49 -5.06 -14.58 -3.07
CA TYR A 49 -6.33 -15.25 -3.31
C TYR A 49 -7.43 -14.24 -3.63
N TYR A 50 -8.51 -14.73 -4.24
CA TYR A 50 -9.72 -13.95 -4.44
C TYR A 50 -10.71 -14.24 -3.31
N ASP A 51 -11.08 -13.21 -2.56
CA ASP A 51 -12.15 -13.28 -1.58
C ASP A 51 -13.50 -13.03 -2.25
N LYS A 52 -14.36 -14.05 -2.23
CA LYS A 52 -15.70 -14.01 -2.84
C LYS A 52 -16.66 -13.11 -2.06
N GLU A 53 -16.49 -12.98 -0.75
CA GLU A 53 -17.41 -12.20 0.09
C GLU A 53 -17.23 -10.70 -0.17
N THR A 54 -15.98 -10.22 -0.11
CA THR A 54 -15.68 -8.81 -0.37
C THR A 54 -15.49 -8.49 -1.86
N GLN A 55 -15.48 -9.51 -2.72
CA GLN A 55 -15.14 -9.41 -4.14
C GLN A 55 -13.77 -8.75 -4.37
N SER A 56 -12.79 -9.07 -3.52
CA SER A 56 -11.46 -8.45 -3.54
C SER A 56 -10.37 -9.46 -3.89
N VAL A 57 -9.36 -9.01 -4.62
CA VAL A 57 -8.11 -9.78 -4.77
C VAL A 57 -7.18 -9.37 -3.63
N ILE A 58 -6.84 -10.32 -2.77
CA ILE A 58 -5.88 -10.15 -1.68
C ILE A 58 -4.52 -10.63 -2.18
N MET A 59 -3.51 -9.77 -2.03
CA MET A 59 -2.14 -10.06 -2.45
C MET A 59 -1.36 -10.70 -1.29
N ALA A 60 -0.43 -11.60 -1.62
CA ALA A 60 0.48 -12.16 -0.63
C ALA A 60 1.33 -11.06 0.03
N CYS A 61 1.47 -11.13 1.34
CA CYS A 61 2.34 -10.31 2.16
C CYS A 61 3.08 -11.26 3.11
N ARG A 62 4.34 -11.55 2.79
CA ARG A 62 5.15 -12.53 3.54
C ARG A 62 6.11 -11.89 4.54
N ASP A 63 6.25 -10.57 4.47
CA ASP A 63 6.93 -9.76 5.46
C ASP A 63 6.01 -8.60 5.81
N VAL A 64 5.55 -8.59 7.06
CA VAL A 64 4.54 -7.66 7.56
C VAL A 64 5.08 -6.23 7.74
N LEU A 65 6.40 -6.03 7.60
CA LEU A 65 7.09 -4.75 7.68
C LEU A 65 7.52 -4.21 6.32
N ILE A 66 7.23 -4.90 5.22
CA ILE A 66 7.59 -4.44 3.87
C ILE A 66 6.34 -3.92 3.15
N ASN A 67 6.44 -2.72 2.56
CA ASN A 67 5.40 -2.16 1.69
C ASN A 67 5.13 -3.06 0.49
N TYR A 68 3.92 -2.97 -0.07
CA TYR A 68 3.64 -3.60 -1.36
C TYR A 68 4.36 -2.84 -2.48
N PHE A 69 5.21 -3.53 -3.24
CA PHE A 69 5.96 -2.93 -4.34
C PHE A 69 5.88 -3.78 -5.62
N ASN A 70 6.34 -3.19 -6.73
CA ASN A 70 6.46 -3.85 -8.03
C ASN A 70 7.94 -3.85 -8.37
N ASP A 71 8.46 -5.02 -8.69
CA ASP A 71 9.88 -5.23 -8.96
C ASP A 71 10.47 -4.23 -9.95
N PHE A 72 9.75 -3.95 -11.05
CA PHE A 72 10.24 -3.04 -12.08
C PHE A 72 10.23 -1.59 -11.61
N ILE A 73 9.13 -1.14 -11.01
CA ILE A 73 9.05 0.23 -10.47
C ILE A 73 10.13 0.42 -9.39
N LEU A 74 10.32 -0.58 -8.52
CA LEU A 74 11.32 -0.53 -7.48
C LEU A 74 12.74 -0.40 -8.03
N VAL A 75 13.13 -1.26 -8.97
CA VAL A 75 14.50 -1.26 -9.52
C VAL A 75 14.78 -0.01 -10.35
N PHE A 76 13.81 0.45 -11.16
CA PHE A 76 14.03 1.60 -12.03
C PHE A 76 13.85 2.95 -11.33
N CYS A 77 12.93 3.06 -10.37
CA CYS A 77 12.72 4.31 -9.65
C CYS A 77 13.59 4.41 -8.40
N ARG A 78 13.91 3.31 -7.72
CA ARG A 78 14.73 3.27 -6.47
C ARG A 78 14.23 4.19 -5.35
N HIS A 79 12.92 4.27 -5.15
CA HIS A 79 12.31 5.02 -4.05
C HIS A 79 11.24 4.18 -3.34
N ASN A 80 10.95 4.53 -2.08
CA ASN A 80 9.84 3.97 -1.32
C ASN A 80 8.52 4.22 -2.05
N HIS A 81 7.70 3.17 -2.20
CA HIS A 81 6.36 3.29 -2.77
C HIS A 81 5.47 2.19 -2.19
N ASP A 82 4.24 2.56 -1.87
CA ASP A 82 3.23 1.64 -1.38
C ASP A 82 2.15 1.46 -2.46
N MET A 83 2.09 0.29 -3.07
CA MET A 83 1.11 -0.04 -4.10
C MET A 83 0.01 -0.94 -3.57
N LYS A 84 -1.21 -0.42 -3.54
CA LYS A 84 -2.38 -1.20 -3.14
C LYS A 84 -3.24 -1.55 -4.35
N CYS A 85 -3.70 -2.79 -4.37
CA CYS A 85 -4.60 -3.28 -5.40
C CYS A 85 -6.03 -2.82 -5.09
N ILE A 86 -6.56 -1.89 -5.88
CA ILE A 86 -7.92 -1.36 -5.71
C ILE A 86 -8.85 -2.08 -6.68
N LEU A 87 -9.14 -3.35 -6.41
CA LEU A 87 -9.88 -4.23 -7.34
C LEU A 87 -11.33 -4.56 -6.93
N SER A 88 -11.85 -4.00 -5.83
CA SER A 88 -13.22 -4.26 -5.37
C SER A 88 -14.11 -3.01 -5.45
N GLY A 89 -15.43 -3.21 -5.61
CA GLY A 89 -16.38 -2.11 -5.76
C GLY A 89 -16.41 -1.14 -4.58
N ARG A 90 -16.29 -1.64 -3.34
CA ARG A 90 -16.26 -0.77 -2.14
C ARG A 90 -14.93 -0.02 -2.00
N SER A 91 -13.80 -0.71 -2.14
CA SER A 91 -12.48 -0.08 -2.03
C SER A 91 -12.24 0.91 -3.17
N CYS A 92 -12.71 0.60 -4.38
CA CYS A 92 -12.67 1.51 -5.53
C CYS A 92 -13.52 2.75 -5.30
N LYS A 93 -14.77 2.61 -4.84
CA LYS A 93 -15.61 3.76 -4.48
C LYS A 93 -14.95 4.62 -3.39
N ALA A 94 -14.45 4.01 -2.32
CA ALA A 94 -13.77 4.73 -1.25
C ALA A 94 -12.53 5.49 -1.76
N ALA A 95 -11.71 4.86 -2.60
CA ALA A 95 -10.56 5.49 -3.22
C ALA A 95 -10.96 6.65 -4.15
N MET A 96 -12.01 6.47 -4.96
CA MET A 96 -12.54 7.53 -5.84
C MET A 96 -13.03 8.73 -5.05
N PHE A 97 -13.76 8.51 -3.95
CA PHE A 97 -14.21 9.59 -3.07
C PHE A 97 -13.01 10.31 -2.43
N TYR A 98 -12.04 9.55 -1.91
CA TYR A 98 -10.84 10.13 -1.31
C TYR A 98 -10.02 10.97 -2.30
N ILE A 99 -9.79 10.44 -3.51
CA ILE A 99 -9.06 11.15 -4.56
C ILE A 99 -9.80 12.41 -4.98
N THR A 100 -11.12 12.31 -5.19
CA THR A 100 -11.98 13.45 -5.54
C THR A 100 -11.92 14.53 -4.47
N ASP A 101 -12.11 14.16 -3.20
CA ASP A 101 -12.06 15.07 -2.06
C ASP A 101 -10.71 15.79 -1.96
N TYR A 102 -9.61 15.03 -2.10
CA TYR A 102 -8.26 15.56 -2.03
C TYR A 102 -7.91 16.51 -3.20
N ILE A 103 -8.25 16.13 -4.44
CA ILE A 103 -7.97 16.93 -5.63
C ILE A 103 -8.84 18.20 -5.63
N MET A 104 -10.13 18.06 -5.38
CA MET A 104 -11.05 19.19 -5.38
C MET A 104 -10.84 20.11 -4.16
N LYS A 105 -10.21 19.61 -3.09
CA LYS A 105 -10.11 20.29 -1.79
C LYS A 105 -11.48 20.82 -1.36
N MET A 106 -12.49 19.97 -1.47
CA MET A 106 -13.85 20.32 -1.08
C MET A 106 -13.83 20.82 0.38
N SER A 107 -14.49 21.95 0.64
CA SER A 107 -14.58 22.49 2.01
C SER A 107 -15.42 21.62 2.94
N LEU A 108 -16.27 20.77 2.37
CA LEU A 108 -17.13 19.81 3.05
C LEU A 108 -16.42 18.47 3.18
N LYS A 109 -16.34 17.95 4.41
CA LYS A 109 -15.66 16.68 4.68
C LYS A 109 -16.51 15.51 4.22
N THR A 110 -15.88 14.41 3.81
CA THR A 110 -16.57 13.23 3.27
C THR A 110 -17.68 12.67 4.19
N TYR A 111 -17.54 12.75 5.51
CA TYR A 111 -18.58 12.30 6.45
C TYR A 111 -19.85 13.17 6.40
N GLU A 112 -19.72 14.45 6.06
CA GLU A 112 -20.85 15.39 5.94
C GLU A 112 -21.67 15.04 4.70
N MET A 113 -21.01 14.72 3.58
CA MET A 113 -21.71 14.23 2.38
C MET A 113 -22.41 12.89 2.60
N LEU A 114 -21.78 11.96 3.33
CA LEU A 114 -22.40 10.67 3.64
C LEU A 114 -23.61 10.78 4.58
N SER A 115 -23.69 11.84 5.40
CA SER A 115 -24.85 12.10 6.26
C SER A 115 -26.07 12.67 5.52
N LEU A 116 -25.86 13.14 4.29
CA LEU A 116 -26.89 13.73 3.43
C LEU A 116 -27.52 12.70 2.46
N MET A 117 -27.02 11.47 2.44
CA MET A 117 -27.53 10.36 1.63
C MET A 117 -28.33 9.38 2.50
#